data_AF-A0A2C9M2D6-F1
#
_entry.id   AF-A0A2C9M2D6-F1
#
_cell.length_a   1.000
_cell.length_b   1.000
_cell.length_c   1.000
_cell.angle_alpha   90.00
_cell.angle_beta   90.00
_cell.angle_gamma   90.00
#
_symmetry.space_group_name_H-M   'P 1'
#
loop_
_entity.id
_entity.type
_entity.pdbx_description
1 polymer ?
#
loop_
_entity_poly.entity_id
_entity_poly.type
_entity_poly.pdbx_seq_one_letter_code
_entity_poly.pdbx_strand_id
1 'polypeptide(L)'
;DVDEFFESEKVFLIEYHNKIKDATSKADKMTKVHKNVSDSYIQISTGLVQLATIENTELDKVFSKVAEALEKARKLEGRVASDEDLKLSDTLRYYMRDSMAAKDLLYRRMRALVDYENANKALEKARTKNKEVAAAEKTQDLCCKKFEKISEVAKKEIQEFKTRRIAYFRKHLVELVELEIKHGKAQVQLLKNCITALQEKED
;
A
#
# COMPACT_ATOMS: atom_id res chain seq x y z
N ASP A 1 -1.09 -4.95 -29.77
CA ASP A 1 0.22 -4.36 -30.10
C ASP A 1 1.12 -5.49 -30.60
N VAL A 2 1.99 -5.22 -31.57
CA VAL A 2 2.96 -6.20 -32.09
C VAL A 2 4.20 -6.26 -31.19
N ASP A 3 4.41 -5.24 -30.35
CA ASP A 3 5.48 -5.21 -29.37
C ASP A 3 5.13 -6.09 -28.15
N GLU A 4 5.75 -7.27 -28.09
CA GLU A 4 5.57 -8.29 -27.04
C GLU A 4 5.88 -7.75 -25.64
N PHE A 5 6.83 -6.81 -25.51
CA PHE A 5 7.16 -6.20 -24.23
C PHE A 5 5.94 -5.46 -23.67
N PHE A 6 5.30 -4.61 -24.46
CA PHE A 6 4.18 -3.80 -23.95
C PHE A 6 2.91 -4.62 -23.68
N GLU A 7 2.64 -5.68 -24.43
CA GLU A 7 1.51 -6.57 -24.11
C GLU A 7 1.76 -7.35 -22.82
N SER A 8 2.97 -7.91 -22.63
CA SER A 8 3.32 -8.62 -21.40
C SER A 8 3.23 -7.71 -20.17
N GLU A 9 3.75 -6.49 -20.26
CA GLU A 9 3.74 -5.52 -19.16
C GLU A 9 2.33 -5.00 -18.87
N LYS A 10 1.47 -4.87 -19.89
CA LYS A 10 0.06 -4.50 -19.69
C LYS A 10 -0.70 -5.56 -18.90
N VAL A 11 -0.55 -6.84 -19.26
CA VAL A 11 -1.17 -7.95 -18.53
C VAL A 11 -0.68 -7.97 -17.09
N PHE A 12 0.63 -7.88 -16.90
CA PHE A 12 1.26 -7.83 -15.59
C PHE A 12 0.71 -6.67 -14.73
N LEU A 13 0.68 -5.45 -15.26
CA LEU A 13 0.25 -4.27 -14.51
C LEU A 13 -1.23 -4.31 -14.12
N ILE A 14 -2.09 -4.86 -14.97
CA ILE A 14 -3.51 -5.01 -14.64
C ILE A 14 -3.67 -5.96 -13.45
N GLU A 15 -3.03 -7.13 -13.51
CA GLU A 15 -3.08 -8.11 -12.44
C GLU A 15 -2.45 -7.58 -11.16
N TYR A 16 -1.26 -7.00 -11.26
CA TYR A 16 -0.54 -6.40 -10.15
C TYR A 16 -1.35 -5.30 -9.47
N HIS A 17 -1.95 -4.38 -10.26
CA HIS A 17 -2.75 -3.29 -9.73
C HIS A 17 -3.96 -3.79 -8.93
N ASN A 18 -4.64 -4.83 -9.42
CA ASN A 18 -5.78 -5.41 -8.71
C ASN A 18 -5.34 -6.03 -7.37
N LYS A 19 -4.21 -6.76 -7.36
CA LYS A 19 -3.66 -7.35 -6.14
C LYS A 19 -3.24 -6.29 -5.12
N ILE A 20 -2.54 -5.25 -5.56
CA ILE A 20 -2.08 -4.21 -4.63
C ILE A 20 -3.23 -3.36 -4.10
N LYS A 21 -4.25 -3.10 -4.91
CA LYS A 21 -5.46 -2.39 -4.46
C LYS A 21 -6.19 -3.16 -3.36
N ASP A 22 -6.36 -4.47 -3.55
CA ASP A 22 -6.96 -5.35 -2.53
C ASP A 22 -6.10 -5.40 -1.25
N ALA A 23 -4.79 -5.61 -1.40
CA ALA A 23 -3.86 -5.61 -0.27
C ALA A 23 -3.88 -4.27 0.50
N THR A 24 -3.91 -3.14 -0.20
CA THR A 24 -4.03 -1.79 0.41
C THR A 24 -5.29 -1.71 1.26
N SER A 25 -6.44 -2.14 0.73
CA SER A 25 -7.70 -2.10 1.47
C SER A 25 -7.66 -2.97 2.72
N LYS A 26 -6.99 -4.12 2.66
CA LYS A 26 -6.82 -5.02 3.82
C LYS A 26 -5.91 -4.42 4.88
N ALA A 27 -4.79 -3.81 4.48
CA ALA A 27 -3.85 -3.16 5.39
C ALA A 27 -4.47 -1.93 6.10
N ASP A 28 -5.22 -1.11 5.37
CA ASP A 28 -5.95 0.03 5.98
C ASP A 28 -6.99 -0.46 7.00
N LYS A 29 -7.68 -1.59 6.72
CA LYS A 29 -8.62 -2.21 7.67
C LYS A 29 -7.92 -2.73 8.91
N MET A 30 -6.77 -3.40 8.75
CA MET A 30 -5.97 -3.91 9.86
C MET A 30 -5.59 -2.77 10.82
N THR A 31 -5.05 -1.68 10.28
CA THR A 31 -4.68 -0.48 11.05
C THR A 31 -5.88 0.09 11.83
N LYS A 32 -7.06 0.12 11.19
CA LYS A 32 -8.31 0.55 11.85
C LYS A 32 -8.71 -0.39 13.00
N VAL A 33 -8.53 -1.69 12.83
CA VAL A 33 -8.86 -2.69 13.86
C VAL A 33 -7.94 -2.53 15.07
N HIS A 34 -6.63 -2.31 14.89
CA HIS A 34 -5.73 -2.00 16.02
C HIS A 34 -6.18 -0.78 16.82
N LYS A 35 -6.67 0.26 16.14
CA LYS A 35 -7.25 1.42 16.84
C LYS A 35 -8.48 1.04 17.67
N ASN A 36 -9.37 0.22 17.13
CA ASN A 36 -10.55 -0.26 17.88
C ASN A 36 -10.15 -1.11 19.10
N VAL A 37 -9.09 -1.92 19.00
CA VAL A 37 -8.55 -2.71 20.13
C VAL A 37 -8.00 -1.76 21.21
N SER A 38 -7.26 -0.74 20.80
CA SER A 38 -6.78 0.33 21.70
C SER A 38 -7.93 1.04 22.40
N ASP A 39 -8.99 1.40 21.68
CA ASP A 39 -10.21 2.00 22.25
C ASP A 39 -10.91 1.05 23.25
N SER A 40 -10.88 -0.25 23.00
CA SER A 40 -11.43 -1.26 23.93
C SER A 40 -10.61 -1.32 25.22
N TYR A 41 -9.27 -1.25 25.13
CA TYR A 41 -8.41 -1.28 26.32
C TYR A 41 -8.68 -0.10 27.26
N ILE A 42 -8.84 1.13 26.74
CA ILE A 42 -9.17 2.29 27.58
C ILE A 42 -10.56 2.19 28.20
N GLN A 43 -11.56 1.68 27.47
CA GLN A 43 -12.90 1.49 28.01
C GLN A 43 -12.90 0.49 29.18
N ILE A 44 -12.26 -0.67 29.01
CA ILE A 44 -12.17 -1.69 30.06
C ILE A 44 -11.35 -1.17 31.25
N SER A 45 -10.19 -0.56 30.99
CA SER A 45 -9.32 0.05 32.00
C SER A 45 -10.09 1.05 32.87
N THR A 46 -10.85 1.95 32.24
CA THR A 46 -11.65 2.97 32.94
C THR A 46 -12.72 2.32 33.83
N GLY A 47 -13.41 1.29 33.34
CA GLY A 47 -14.40 0.56 34.14
C GLY A 47 -13.79 -0.15 35.35
N LEU A 48 -12.61 -0.75 35.19
CA LEU A 48 -11.89 -1.39 36.30
C LEU A 48 -11.45 -0.38 37.36
N VAL A 49 -10.97 0.81 36.95
CA VAL A 49 -10.64 1.88 37.90
C VAL A 49 -11.88 2.32 38.68
N GLN A 50 -13.04 2.45 38.02
CA GLN A 50 -14.29 2.79 38.71
C GLN A 50 -14.71 1.72 39.72
N LEU A 51 -14.62 0.44 39.37
CA LEU A 51 -14.93 -0.66 40.29
C LEU A 51 -13.99 -0.65 41.51
N ALA A 52 -12.70 -0.42 41.30
CA ALA A 52 -11.72 -0.31 42.38
C ALA A 52 -12.04 0.82 43.38
N THR A 53 -12.70 1.89 42.92
CA THR A 53 -13.11 3.01 43.80
C THR A 53 -14.41 2.76 44.57
N ILE A 54 -15.26 1.84 44.10
CA ILE A 54 -16.56 1.53 44.73
C ILE A 54 -16.39 0.39 45.74
N GLU A 55 -15.63 -0.64 45.39
CA GLU A 55 -15.47 -1.86 46.17
C GLU A 55 -14.17 -1.77 46.99
N ASN A 56 -14.27 -1.28 48.24
CA ASN A 56 -13.16 -1.30 49.21
C ASN A 56 -12.94 -2.74 49.74
N THR A 57 -12.58 -3.63 48.82
CA THR A 57 -12.39 -5.08 48.99
C THR A 57 -10.99 -5.46 48.56
N GLU A 58 -10.53 -6.68 48.85
CA GLU A 58 -9.23 -7.20 48.38
C GLU A 58 -9.08 -7.24 46.83
N LEU A 59 -10.17 -7.03 46.08
CA LEU A 59 -10.17 -6.97 44.62
C LEU A 59 -9.78 -5.60 44.05
N ASP A 60 -9.77 -4.54 44.86
CA ASP A 60 -9.40 -3.17 44.45
C ASP A 60 -8.02 -3.11 43.79
N LYS A 61 -7.04 -3.81 44.37
CA LYS A 61 -5.67 -3.94 43.88
C LYS A 61 -5.61 -4.75 42.61
N VAL A 62 -6.42 -5.80 42.49
CA VAL A 62 -6.51 -6.61 41.26
C VAL A 62 -7.02 -5.75 40.12
N PHE A 63 -8.14 -5.05 40.32
CA PHE A 63 -8.71 -4.15 39.31
C PHE A 63 -7.74 -3.03 38.92
N SER A 64 -7.05 -2.42 39.89
CA SER A 64 -6.07 -1.37 39.63
C SER A 64 -4.86 -1.88 38.84
N LYS A 65 -4.30 -3.05 39.20
CA LYS A 65 -3.16 -3.67 38.50
C LYS A 65 -3.52 -4.05 37.07
N VAL A 66 -4.72 -4.63 36.85
CA VAL A 66 -5.19 -4.98 35.50
C VAL A 66 -5.47 -3.73 34.66
N ALA A 67 -6.08 -2.69 35.24
CA ALA A 67 -6.31 -1.42 34.54
C ALA A 67 -5.00 -0.78 34.07
N GLU A 68 -3.98 -0.73 34.92
CA GLU A 68 -2.66 -0.22 34.55
C GLU A 68 -2.02 -1.03 33.41
N ALA A 69 -2.14 -2.36 33.45
CA ALA A 69 -1.66 -3.24 32.39
C ALA A 69 -2.39 -2.97 31.06
N LEU A 70 -3.71 -2.74 31.08
CA LEU A 70 -4.49 -2.39 29.90
C LEU A 70 -4.11 -1.02 29.32
N GLU A 71 -3.81 -0.01 30.15
CA GLU A 71 -3.27 1.27 29.64
C GLU A 71 -1.91 1.13 28.96
N LYS A 72 -1.04 0.27 29.50
CA LYS A 72 0.23 -0.05 28.85
C LYS A 72 0.00 -0.82 27.55
N ALA A 73 -0.96 -1.75 27.53
CA ALA A 73 -1.34 -2.50 26.33
C ALA A 73 -1.88 -1.56 25.24
N ARG A 74 -2.73 -0.59 25.61
CA ARG A 74 -3.23 0.47 24.72
C ARG A 74 -2.12 1.22 24.01
N LYS A 75 -1.11 1.67 24.76
CA LYS A 75 0.03 2.40 24.19
C LYS A 75 0.86 1.53 23.26
N LEU A 76 1.01 0.25 23.58
CA LEU A 76 1.72 -0.72 22.75
C LEU A 76 0.96 -1.00 21.46
N GLU A 77 -0.35 -1.22 21.54
CA GLU A 77 -1.24 -1.43 20.39
C GLU A 77 -1.25 -0.22 19.45
N GLY A 78 -1.31 1.00 20.00
CA GLY A 78 -1.19 2.22 19.21
C GLY A 78 0.15 2.35 18.47
N ARG A 79 1.23 1.80 19.06
CA ARG A 79 2.54 1.76 18.40
C ARG A 79 2.55 0.73 17.27
N VAL A 80 2.02 -0.48 17.49
CA VAL A 80 1.83 -1.50 16.44
C VAL A 80 1.10 -0.89 15.24
N ALA A 81 -0.05 -0.28 15.48
CA ALA A 81 -0.85 0.35 14.42
C ALA A 81 -0.06 1.39 13.61
N SER A 82 0.72 2.24 14.30
CA SER A 82 1.49 3.31 13.65
C SER A 82 2.66 2.77 12.83
N ASP A 83 3.36 1.77 13.38
CA ASP A 83 4.52 1.14 12.76
C ASP A 83 4.10 0.31 11.53
N GLU A 84 2.99 -0.43 11.63
CA GLU A 84 2.40 -1.16 10.50
C GLU A 84 1.83 -0.24 9.41
N ASP A 85 1.14 0.85 9.78
CA ASP A 85 0.64 1.82 8.79
C ASP A 85 1.81 2.43 7.99
N LEU A 86 2.90 2.80 8.68
CA LEU A 86 4.08 3.38 8.06
C LEU A 86 4.83 2.39 7.16
N LYS A 87 5.01 1.13 7.59
CA LYS A 87 5.83 0.17 6.83
C LYS A 87 5.03 -0.58 5.77
N LEU A 88 3.79 -0.93 6.05
CA LEU A 88 2.96 -1.73 5.16
C LEU A 88 1.96 -0.87 4.39
N SER A 89 1.04 -0.20 5.09
CA SER A 89 -0.08 0.50 4.44
C SER A 89 0.40 1.61 3.51
N ASP A 90 1.35 2.45 3.94
CA ASP A 90 1.94 3.50 3.11
C ASP A 90 2.66 2.97 1.87
N THR A 91 3.43 1.89 2.03
CA THR A 91 4.09 1.23 0.90
C THR A 91 3.07 0.72 -0.12
N LEU A 92 2.00 0.10 0.34
CA LEU A 92 0.91 -0.39 -0.51
C LEU A 92 0.17 0.76 -1.20
N ARG A 93 -0.18 1.82 -0.46
CA ARG A 93 -0.82 3.04 -0.99
C ARG A 93 0.03 3.69 -2.08
N TYR A 94 1.35 3.80 -1.86
CA TYR A 94 2.29 4.35 -2.83
C TYR A 94 2.25 3.56 -4.14
N TYR A 95 2.46 2.24 -4.08
CA TYR A 95 2.52 1.42 -5.29
C TYR A 95 1.15 1.13 -5.92
N MET A 96 0.06 1.27 -5.18
CA MET A 96 -1.29 1.32 -5.75
C MET A 96 -1.46 2.52 -6.68
N ARG A 97 -0.99 3.71 -6.27
CA ARG A 97 -1.02 4.93 -7.11
C ARG A 97 -0.01 4.84 -8.26
N ASP A 98 1.20 4.36 -7.98
CA ASP A 98 2.25 4.24 -8.99
C ASP A 98 1.88 3.22 -10.09
N SER A 99 1.28 2.08 -9.73
CA SER A 99 0.76 1.13 -10.71
C SER A 99 -0.42 1.67 -11.53
N MET A 100 -1.24 2.55 -10.96
CA MET A 100 -2.29 3.25 -11.72
C MET A 100 -1.67 4.19 -12.76
N ALA A 101 -0.65 4.97 -12.38
CA ALA A 101 0.07 5.84 -13.30
C ALA A 101 0.76 5.06 -14.43
N ALA A 102 1.35 3.91 -14.12
CA ALA A 102 1.95 3.01 -15.10
C ALA A 102 0.90 2.46 -16.09
N LYS A 103 -0.29 2.07 -15.61
CA LYS A 103 -1.41 1.66 -16.49
C LYS A 103 -1.86 2.80 -17.41
N ASP A 104 -2.01 4.01 -16.88
CA ASP A 104 -2.41 5.18 -17.67
C ASP A 104 -1.36 5.57 -18.71
N LEU A 105 -0.07 5.34 -18.42
CA LEU A 105 1.00 5.49 -19.40
C LEU A 105 0.86 4.50 -20.57
N LEU A 106 0.62 3.21 -20.28
CA LEU A 106 0.41 2.21 -21.32
C LEU A 106 -0.86 2.48 -22.14
N TYR A 107 -1.93 2.98 -21.51
CA TYR A 107 -3.13 3.39 -22.22
C TYR A 107 -2.87 4.55 -23.18
N ARG A 108 -2.16 5.59 -22.73
CA ARG A 108 -1.77 6.74 -23.58
C ARG A 108 -0.87 6.31 -24.74
N ARG A 109 0.05 5.38 -24.51
CA ARG A 109 0.89 4.79 -25.57
C ARG A 109 0.04 4.05 -26.60
N MET A 110 -0.89 3.20 -26.16
CA MET A 110 -1.81 2.47 -27.05
C MET A 110 -2.65 3.44 -27.91
N ARG A 111 -3.12 4.55 -27.33
CA ARG A 111 -3.83 5.59 -28.09
C ARG A 111 -2.95 6.25 -29.14
N ALA A 112 -1.69 6.56 -28.81
CA ALA A 112 -0.74 7.11 -29.77
C ALA A 112 -0.45 6.15 -30.94
N LEU A 113 -0.39 4.83 -30.68
CA LEU A 113 -0.26 3.81 -31.72
C LEU A 113 -1.47 3.84 -32.68
N VAL A 114 -2.68 3.86 -32.14
CA VAL A 114 -3.91 3.92 -32.96
C VAL A 114 -3.95 5.19 -33.81
N ASP A 115 -3.58 6.34 -33.24
CA ASP A 115 -3.49 7.60 -33.98
C ASP A 115 -2.48 7.51 -35.13
N TYR A 116 -1.32 6.90 -34.88
CA TYR A 116 -0.29 6.65 -35.88
C TYR A 116 -0.76 5.71 -37.01
N GLU A 117 -1.38 4.58 -36.68
CA GLU A 117 -1.92 3.64 -37.67
C GLU A 117 -3.00 4.29 -38.55
N ASN A 118 -3.84 5.13 -37.96
CA ASN A 118 -4.87 5.88 -38.70
C ASN A 118 -4.25 6.93 -39.63
N ALA A 119 -3.24 7.67 -39.17
CA ALA A 119 -2.51 8.63 -40.00
C ALA A 119 -1.78 7.92 -41.16
N ASN A 120 -1.21 6.74 -40.91
CA ASN A 120 -0.58 5.91 -41.94
C ASN A 120 -1.59 5.46 -42.99
N LYS A 121 -2.76 4.95 -42.59
CA LYS A 121 -3.85 4.58 -43.52
C LYS A 121 -4.37 5.79 -44.32
N ALA A 122 -4.42 6.98 -43.70
CA ALA A 122 -4.85 8.20 -44.39
C ALA A 122 -3.82 8.65 -45.44
N LEU A 123 -2.53 8.55 -45.12
CA LEU A 123 -1.44 8.82 -46.05
C LEU A 123 -1.49 7.89 -47.27
N GLU A 124 -1.67 6.58 -47.07
CA GLU A 124 -1.80 5.63 -48.18
C GLU A 124 -2.99 5.98 -49.10
N LYS A 125 -4.14 6.38 -48.54
CA LYS A 125 -5.29 6.85 -49.32
C LYS A 125 -4.99 8.14 -50.10
N ALA A 126 -4.26 9.08 -49.50
CA ALA A 126 -3.87 10.33 -50.14
C ALA A 126 -2.93 10.07 -51.34
N ARG A 127 -1.99 9.13 -51.17
CA ARG A 127 -1.08 8.65 -52.22
C ARG A 127 -1.83 7.99 -53.37
N THR A 128 -2.76 7.07 -53.10
CA THR A 128 -3.58 6.42 -54.15
C THR A 128 -4.41 7.44 -54.94
N LYS A 129 -4.92 8.48 -54.28
CA LYS A 129 -5.74 9.53 -54.93
C LYS A 129 -4.92 10.68 -55.51
N ASN A 130 -3.60 10.67 -55.31
CA ASN A 130 -2.67 11.75 -55.64
C ASN A 130 -3.16 13.15 -55.20
N LYS A 131 -3.77 13.22 -54.00
CA LYS A 131 -4.40 14.44 -53.45
C LYS A 131 -3.97 14.65 -52.01
N GLU A 132 -3.55 15.87 -51.68
CA GLU A 132 -3.18 16.30 -50.31
C GLU A 132 -2.04 15.48 -49.65
N VAL A 133 -1.18 14.84 -50.47
CA VAL A 133 -0.12 13.94 -50.00
C VAL A 133 0.79 14.61 -48.96
N ALA A 134 1.30 15.81 -49.25
CA ALA A 134 2.22 16.52 -48.34
C ALA A 134 1.60 16.81 -46.95
N ALA A 135 0.30 17.10 -46.89
CA ALA A 135 -0.39 17.36 -45.62
C ALA A 135 -0.58 16.05 -44.82
N ALA A 136 -0.91 14.95 -45.50
CA ALA A 136 -1.02 13.64 -44.89
C ALA A 136 0.35 13.12 -44.39
N GLU A 137 1.43 13.35 -45.13
CA GLU A 137 2.80 13.01 -44.73
C GLU A 137 3.22 13.75 -43.46
N LYS A 138 2.98 15.07 -43.40
CA LYS A 138 3.25 15.85 -42.19
C LYS A 138 2.47 15.34 -40.98
N THR A 139 1.21 14.94 -41.17
CA THR A 139 0.37 14.42 -40.08
C THR A 139 0.88 13.07 -39.59
N GLN A 140 1.23 12.17 -40.52
CA GLN A 140 1.80 10.86 -40.20
C GLN A 140 3.14 10.99 -39.47
N ASP A 141 4.03 11.90 -39.90
CA ASP A 141 5.31 12.18 -39.25
C ASP A 141 5.13 12.66 -37.80
N LEU A 142 4.18 13.57 -37.56
CA LEU A 142 3.86 14.05 -36.21
C LEU A 142 3.35 12.93 -35.30
N CYS A 143 2.44 12.09 -35.80
CA CYS A 143 1.92 10.94 -35.06
C CYS A 143 3.02 9.90 -34.78
N CYS A 144 3.91 9.64 -35.75
CA CYS A 144 5.04 8.74 -35.62
C CYS A 144 5.97 9.19 -34.48
N LYS A 145 6.46 10.43 -34.55
CA LYS A 145 7.33 11.02 -33.52
C LYS A 145 6.71 10.99 -32.12
N LYS A 146 5.40 11.26 -32.03
CA LYS A 146 4.67 11.17 -30.76
C LYS A 146 4.64 9.74 -30.22
N PHE A 147 4.35 8.75 -31.07
CA PHE A 147 4.30 7.34 -30.72
C PHE A 147 5.68 6.79 -30.31
N GLU A 148 6.74 7.14 -31.04
CA GLU A 148 8.12 6.76 -30.72
C GLU A 148 8.53 7.32 -29.36
N LYS A 149 8.32 8.63 -29.14
CA LYS A 149 8.66 9.30 -27.88
C LYS A 149 7.94 8.69 -26.67
N ILE A 150 6.63 8.46 -26.78
CA ILE A 150 5.89 7.85 -25.65
C ILE A 150 6.28 6.39 -25.43
N SER A 151 6.68 5.66 -26.49
CA SER A 151 7.18 4.29 -26.37
C SER A 151 8.52 4.23 -25.65
N GLU A 152 9.45 5.12 -25.98
CA GLU A 152 10.75 5.21 -25.30
C GLU A 152 10.56 5.51 -23.80
N VAL A 153 9.76 6.53 -23.47
CA VAL A 153 9.45 6.90 -22.09
C VAL A 153 8.76 5.76 -21.36
N ALA A 154 7.74 5.15 -21.96
CA ALA A 154 7.02 4.04 -21.34
C ALA A 154 7.93 2.85 -21.05
N LYS A 155 8.82 2.49 -21.99
CA LYS A 155 9.76 1.38 -21.78
C LYS A 155 10.68 1.63 -20.58
N LYS A 156 11.26 2.82 -20.50
CA LYS A 156 12.13 3.23 -19.40
C LYS A 156 11.38 3.22 -18.06
N GLU A 157 10.23 3.89 -17.99
CA GLU A 157 9.44 4.01 -16.76
C GLU A 157 8.98 2.65 -16.22
N ILE A 158 8.56 1.74 -17.09
CA ILE A 158 8.14 0.39 -16.66
C ILE A 158 9.31 -0.43 -16.13
N GLN A 159 10.48 -0.35 -16.76
CA GLN A 159 11.68 -1.02 -16.27
C GLN A 159 12.14 -0.47 -14.90
N GLU A 160 12.11 0.85 -14.74
CA GLU A 160 12.44 1.50 -13.47
C GLU A 160 11.41 1.18 -12.37
N PHE A 161 10.12 1.18 -12.71
CA PHE A 161 9.04 0.77 -11.82
C PHE A 161 9.29 -0.63 -11.24
N LYS A 162 9.63 -1.60 -12.09
CA LYS A 162 9.91 -2.99 -11.68
C LYS A 162 11.05 -3.05 -10.66
N THR A 163 12.17 -2.39 -10.95
CA THR A 163 13.36 -2.39 -10.09
C THR A 163 13.10 -1.68 -8.76
N ARG A 164 12.54 -0.47 -8.81
CA ARG A 164 12.22 0.33 -7.61
C ARG A 164 11.25 -0.41 -6.71
N ARG A 165 10.17 -0.96 -7.28
CA ARG A 165 9.16 -1.72 -6.54
C ARG A 165 9.76 -2.86 -5.74
N ILE A 166 10.56 -3.71 -6.38
CA ILE A 166 11.12 -4.89 -5.72
C ILE A 166 12.03 -4.48 -4.56
N ALA A 167 12.90 -3.50 -4.78
CA ALA A 167 13.80 -3.00 -3.74
C ALA A 167 13.04 -2.40 -2.54
N TYR A 168 12.02 -1.58 -2.83
CA TYR A 168 11.28 -0.88 -1.80
C TYR A 168 10.41 -1.82 -0.95
N PHE A 169 9.68 -2.74 -1.59
CA PHE A 169 8.91 -3.77 -0.86
C PHE A 169 9.81 -4.67 -0.03
N ARG A 170 10.95 -5.12 -0.58
CA ARG A 170 11.89 -5.95 0.17
C ARG A 170 12.36 -5.26 1.45
N LYS A 171 12.76 -3.99 1.35
CA LYS A 171 13.20 -3.19 2.51
C LYS A 171 12.10 -3.11 3.57
N HIS A 172 10.90 -2.69 3.18
CA HIS A 172 9.82 -2.41 4.12
C HIS A 172 9.23 -3.67 4.75
N LEU A 173 9.18 -4.80 4.02
CA LEU A 173 8.74 -6.07 4.58
C LEU A 173 9.73 -6.64 5.59
N VAL A 174 11.04 -6.48 5.37
CA VAL A 174 12.06 -6.86 6.37
C VAL A 174 11.92 -6.01 7.62
N GLU A 175 11.85 -4.69 7.47
CA GLU A 175 11.66 -3.77 8.60
C GLU A 175 10.36 -4.05 9.37
N LEU A 176 9.27 -4.39 8.66
CA LEU A 176 8.00 -4.78 9.28
C LEU A 176 8.17 -6.04 10.15
N VAL A 177 8.81 -7.09 9.65
CA VAL A 177 9.03 -8.33 10.43
C VAL A 177 9.87 -8.07 11.68
N GLU A 178 10.88 -7.20 11.59
CA GLU A 178 11.68 -6.81 12.75
C GLU A 178 10.83 -6.09 13.81
N LEU A 179 9.91 -5.23 13.38
CA LEU A 179 8.96 -4.53 14.24
C LEU A 179 7.96 -5.52 14.88
N GLU A 180 7.40 -6.45 14.12
CA GLU A 180 6.50 -7.51 14.63
C GLU A 180 7.15 -8.32 15.75
N ILE A 181 8.41 -8.73 15.57
CA ILE A 181 9.16 -9.45 16.61
C ILE A 181 9.33 -8.58 17.86
N LYS A 182 9.62 -7.30 17.69
CA LYS A 182 9.78 -6.34 18.80
C LYS A 182 8.46 -6.12 19.54
N HIS A 183 7.35 -5.97 18.81
CA HIS A 183 6.02 -5.81 19.36
C HIS A 183 5.59 -7.05 20.15
N GLY A 184 5.73 -8.24 19.57
CA GLY A 184 5.41 -9.50 20.25
C GLY A 184 6.21 -9.69 21.55
N LYS A 185 7.51 -9.39 21.54
CA LYS A 185 8.33 -9.42 22.77
C LYS A 185 7.84 -8.43 23.83
N ALA A 186 7.49 -7.21 23.44
CA ALA A 186 6.97 -6.21 24.36
C ALA A 186 5.60 -6.60 24.95
N GLN A 187 4.71 -7.19 24.15
CA GLN A 187 3.41 -7.69 24.60
C GLN A 187 3.58 -8.83 25.62
N VAL A 188 4.43 -9.81 25.31
CA VAL A 188 4.74 -10.91 26.25
C VAL A 188 5.32 -10.38 27.55
N GLN A 189 6.24 -9.42 27.50
CA GLN A 189 6.83 -8.86 28.71
C GLN A 189 5.80 -8.10 29.56
N LEU A 190 4.91 -7.34 28.91
CA LEU A 190 3.82 -6.64 29.60
C LEU A 190 2.91 -7.62 30.35
N LEU A 191 2.50 -8.70 29.68
CA LEU A 191 1.63 -9.72 30.28
C LEU A 191 2.31 -10.44 31.44
N LYS A 192 3.60 -10.79 31.30
CA LYS A 192 4.39 -11.37 32.40
C LYS A 192 4.44 -10.44 33.61
N ASN A 193 4.72 -9.16 33.39
CA ASN A 193 4.77 -8.17 34.48
C ASN A 193 3.40 -8.03 35.18
N CYS A 194 2.30 -8.07 34.42
CA CYS A 194 0.95 -8.04 34.98
C CYS A 194 0.69 -9.27 35.87
N ILE A 195 1.03 -10.47 35.39
CA ILE A 195 0.87 -11.71 36.17
C ILE A 195 1.71 -11.66 37.44
N THR A 196 2.98 -11.26 37.36
CA THR A 196 3.84 -11.13 38.55
C THR A 196 3.27 -10.14 39.54
N ALA A 197 2.82 -8.96 39.09
CA ALA A 197 2.20 -7.98 39.97
C ALA A 197 0.95 -8.55 40.66
N LEU A 198 0.16 -9.38 39.98
CA LEU A 198 -1.02 -10.02 40.59
C LEU A 198 -0.67 -11.14 41.59
N GLN A 199 0.52 -11.74 41.47
CA GLN A 199 0.99 -12.83 42.34
C GLN A 199 1.71 -12.35 43.61
N GLU A 200 2.11 -11.08 43.67
CA GLU A 200 2.65 -10.48 44.90
C GLU A 200 1.61 -10.59 46.03
N LYS A 201 1.83 -11.54 46.93
CA LYS A 201 1.10 -11.68 48.19
C LYS A 201 1.57 -10.59 49.16
N GLU A 202 0.64 -10.10 49.97
CA GLU A 202 0.96 -9.22 51.10
C GLU A 202 1.82 -9.99 52.11
N ASP A 203 2.94 -9.38 52.50
CA ASP A 203 3.63 -9.64 53.77
C ASP A 203 2.89 -8.90 54.91
#